data_AF-A0AA85J9N9-F1
#
_entry.id   AF-A0AA85J9N9-F1
#
_cell.length_a   1.000
_cell.length_b   1.000
_cell.length_c   1.000
_cell.angle_alpha   90.00
_cell.angle_beta   90.00
_cell.angle_gamma   90.00
#
_symmetry.space_group_name_H-M   'P 1'
#
loop_
_entity.id
_entity.type
_entity.pdbx_description
1 polymer ?
#
loop_
_entity_poly.entity_id
_entity_poly.type
_entity_poly.pdbx_seq_one_letter_code
_entity_poly.pdbx_strand_id
1 'polypeptide(L)'
;MVNHTRFVEAGRLVFIASGPYAKKVAVIVEIIDQRRVLIDGPCSGVPRQAINLNRLHLTKLKYKIPHGCGTNAVQKLWSKYEITKDWENTVWAKKLHRKSLRASMSDFDRFKVMVARQQRNRILKQFKMKKPEGKVSKPAKAVKK
;
A
#
# COMPACT_ATOMS: atom_id res chain seq x y z
N MET A 1 -23.18 -5.38 -10.83
CA MET A 1 -22.29 -6.54 -11.12
C MET A 1 -21.06 -6.43 -10.21
N VAL A 2 -20.81 -7.40 -9.34
CA VAL A 2 -19.66 -7.36 -8.42
C VAL A 2 -18.45 -7.95 -9.14
N ASN A 3 -17.50 -7.11 -9.53
CA ASN A 3 -16.27 -7.58 -10.17
C ASN A 3 -15.28 -8.03 -9.10
N HIS A 4 -15.09 -9.35 -8.99
CA HIS A 4 -14.03 -9.92 -8.16
C HIS A 4 -12.66 -9.62 -8.81
N THR A 5 -11.77 -8.98 -8.06
CA THR A 5 -10.45 -8.53 -8.58
C THR A 5 -9.26 -9.12 -7.83
N ARG A 6 -9.49 -9.77 -6.68
CA ARG A 6 -8.45 -10.29 -5.80
C ARG A 6 -8.68 -11.77 -5.54
N PHE A 7 -8.18 -12.58 -6.45
CA PHE A 7 -8.26 -14.03 -6.37
C PHE A 7 -7.08 -14.59 -5.56
N VAL A 8 -7.28 -15.73 -4.92
CA VAL A 8 -6.20 -16.49 -4.29
C VAL A 8 -5.46 -17.22 -5.40
N GLU A 9 -4.22 -16.81 -5.66
CA GLU A 9 -3.41 -17.35 -6.74
C GLU A 9 -1.92 -17.14 -6.46
N ALA A 10 -1.07 -17.96 -7.09
CA ALA A 10 0.38 -17.84 -6.97
C ALA A 10 0.86 -16.48 -7.49
N GLY A 11 1.85 -15.92 -6.79
CA GLY A 11 2.42 -14.61 -7.10
C GLY A 11 1.63 -13.41 -6.58
N ARG A 12 0.48 -13.62 -5.92
CA ARG A 12 -0.26 -12.52 -5.29
C ARG A 12 0.40 -12.08 -3.99
N LEU A 13 0.58 -10.77 -3.84
CA LEU A 13 1.07 -10.18 -2.62
C LEU A 13 -0.05 -10.13 -1.57
N VAL A 14 0.24 -10.59 -0.37
CA VAL A 14 -0.66 -10.65 0.77
C VAL A 14 -0.08 -9.90 1.95
N PHE A 15 -0.96 -9.26 2.71
CA PHE A 15 -0.63 -8.61 3.97
C PHE A 15 -1.06 -9.52 5.12
N ILE A 16 -0.17 -9.75 6.08
CA ILE A 16 -0.45 -10.61 7.23
C ILE A 16 -1.13 -9.78 8.33
N ALA A 17 -2.40 -10.10 8.61
CA ALA A 17 -3.22 -9.35 9.56
C ALA A 17 -2.88 -9.67 11.03
N SER A 18 -2.57 -10.94 11.32
CA SER A 18 -2.40 -11.44 12.68
C SER A 18 -1.31 -12.51 12.76
N GLY A 19 -0.69 -12.66 13.94
CA GLY A 19 0.33 -13.67 14.22
C GLY A 19 1.73 -13.07 14.40
N PRO A 20 2.77 -13.92 14.50
CA PRO A 20 4.15 -13.47 14.77
C PRO A 20 4.70 -12.51 13.71
N TYR A 21 4.25 -12.66 12.46
CA TYR A 21 4.66 -11.86 11.31
C TYR A 21 3.60 -10.81 10.90
N ALA A 22 2.76 -10.39 11.85
CA ALA A 22 1.74 -9.37 11.58
C ALA A 22 2.35 -8.08 11.04
N LYS A 23 1.57 -7.38 10.19
CA LYS A 23 1.96 -6.13 9.50
C LYS A 23 3.05 -6.26 8.44
N LYS A 24 3.53 -7.47 8.17
CA LYS A 24 4.45 -7.76 7.08
C LYS A 24 3.69 -8.19 5.82
N VAL A 25 4.38 -8.14 4.69
CA VAL A 25 3.89 -8.65 3.42
C VAL A 25 4.63 -9.91 3.01
N ALA A 26 3.94 -10.79 2.29
CA ALA A 26 4.48 -12.01 1.74
C ALA A 26 3.77 -12.30 0.41
N VAL A 27 4.30 -13.22 -0.39
CA VAL A 27 3.66 -13.66 -1.62
C VAL A 27 3.14 -15.08 -1.46
N ILE A 28 1.95 -15.36 -2.01
CA ILE A 28 1.44 -16.73 -2.12
C ILE A 28 2.29 -17.48 -3.16
N VAL A 29 2.89 -18.58 -2.76
CA VAL A 29 3.68 -19.43 -3.65
C VAL A 29 2.83 -20.56 -4.23
N GLU A 30 1.99 -21.14 -3.38
CA GLU A 30 1.18 -22.32 -3.69
C GLU A 30 -0.07 -22.34 -2.81
N ILE A 31 -1.12 -22.97 -3.31
CA ILE A 31 -2.39 -23.17 -2.61
C ILE A 31 -2.39 -24.60 -2.08
N ILE A 32 -2.50 -24.76 -0.76
CA ILE A 32 -2.47 -26.08 -0.12
C ILE A 32 -3.88 -26.68 -0.15
N ASP A 33 -4.85 -25.91 0.34
CA ASP A 33 -6.25 -26.29 0.38
C ASP A 33 -7.14 -25.03 0.34
N GLN A 34 -8.47 -25.23 0.45
CA GLN A 34 -9.45 -24.14 0.37
C GLN A 34 -9.24 -23.03 1.41
N ARG A 35 -8.60 -23.33 2.55
CA ARG A 35 -8.43 -22.40 3.66
C ARG A 35 -6.97 -22.02 3.90
N ARG A 36 -6.01 -22.76 3.36
CA ARG A 36 -4.57 -22.58 3.63
C ARG A 36 -3.78 -22.39 2.36
N VAL A 37 -2.82 -21.49 2.45
CA VAL A 37 -1.86 -21.19 1.39
C VAL A 37 -0.44 -21.25 1.94
N LEU A 38 0.49 -21.59 1.06
CA LEU A 38 1.91 -21.51 1.33
C LEU A 38 2.38 -20.10 0.96
N ILE A 39 2.86 -19.35 1.96
CA ILE A 39 3.40 -17.99 1.77
C ILE A 39 4.92 -18.00 1.90
N ASP A 40 5.56 -17.05 1.23
CA ASP A 40 7.00 -16.81 1.35
C ASP A 40 7.29 -15.31 1.20
N GLY A 41 8.18 -14.78 2.04
CA GLY A 41 8.48 -13.35 2.09
C GLY A 41 9.92 -13.08 2.56
N PRO A 42 10.94 -13.58 1.84
CA PRO A 42 12.34 -13.52 2.27
C PRO A 42 12.81 -12.08 2.49
N CYS A 43 12.45 -11.15 1.60
CA CYS A 43 12.83 -9.73 1.71
C CYS A 43 12.07 -8.97 2.82
N SER A 44 10.92 -9.49 3.27
CA SER A 44 10.15 -8.92 4.39
C SER A 44 10.46 -9.59 5.73
N GLY A 45 11.36 -10.58 5.74
CA GLY A 45 11.68 -11.39 6.92
C GLY A 45 10.48 -12.24 7.39
N VAL A 46 9.70 -12.76 6.45
CA VAL A 46 8.65 -13.77 6.70
C VAL A 46 9.17 -15.09 6.15
N PRO A 47 9.36 -16.12 6.99
CA PRO A 47 9.81 -17.42 6.51
C PRO A 47 8.69 -18.13 5.74
N ARG A 48 9.10 -19.04 4.87
CA ARG A 48 8.21 -19.92 4.13
C ARG A 48 7.38 -20.75 5.10
N GLN A 49 6.05 -20.59 5.07
CA GLN A 49 5.16 -21.29 5.98
C GLN A 49 3.74 -21.43 5.42
N ALA A 50 3.02 -22.44 5.88
CA ALA A 50 1.59 -22.56 5.63
C ALA A 50 0.82 -21.60 6.55
N ILE A 51 -0.14 -20.86 6.00
CA ILE A 51 -0.99 -19.94 6.76
C ILE A 51 -2.45 -20.02 6.29
N ASN A 52 -3.38 -19.84 7.22
CA ASN A 52 -4.80 -19.77 6.90
C ASN A 52 -5.14 -18.42 6.24
N LEU A 53 -5.92 -18.45 5.16
CA LEU A 53 -6.38 -17.28 4.40
C LEU A 53 -7.11 -16.26 5.28
N ASN A 54 -7.79 -16.68 6.35
CA ASN A 54 -8.46 -15.78 7.28
C ASN A 54 -7.49 -14.80 8.00
N ARG A 55 -6.21 -15.16 8.09
CA ARG A 55 -5.16 -14.30 8.70
C ARG A 55 -4.51 -13.36 7.67
N LEU A 56 -4.91 -13.46 6.41
CA LEU A 56 -4.33 -12.71 5.30
C LEU A 56 -5.33 -11.70 4.74
N HIS A 57 -4.80 -10.61 4.23
CA HIS A 57 -5.53 -9.68 3.39
C HIS A 57 -4.90 -9.68 2.01
N LEU A 58 -5.68 -10.08 1.01
CA LEU A 58 -5.24 -10.06 -0.39
C LEU A 58 -5.08 -8.62 -0.87
N THR A 59 -3.90 -8.31 -1.42
CA THR A 59 -3.65 -7.01 -2.04
C THR A 59 -4.02 -7.05 -3.53
N LYS A 60 -4.05 -5.87 -4.16
CA LYS A 60 -4.26 -5.76 -5.61
C LYS A 60 -3.02 -6.22 -6.40
N LEU A 61 -1.84 -6.15 -5.80
CA LEU A 61 -0.57 -6.45 -6.46
C LEU A 61 -0.43 -7.95 -6.72
N LYS A 62 -0.03 -8.29 -7.94
CA LYS A 62 0.23 -9.66 -8.39
C LYS A 62 1.45 -9.63 -9.30
N TYR A 63 2.33 -10.60 -9.10
CA TYR A 63 3.51 -10.79 -9.92
C TYR A 63 3.48 -12.19 -10.53
N LYS A 64 4.16 -12.36 -11.66
CA LYS A 64 4.25 -13.68 -12.29
C LYS A 64 5.33 -14.48 -11.58
N ILE A 65 4.90 -15.39 -10.71
CA ILE A 65 5.78 -16.29 -9.98
C ILE A 65 5.42 -17.73 -10.35
N PRO A 66 6.40 -18.58 -10.72
CA PRO A 66 6.14 -20.00 -10.95
C PRO A 66 5.58 -20.67 -9.68
N HIS A 67 4.56 -21.50 -9.88
CA HIS A 67 3.94 -22.26 -8.80
C HIS A 67 4.98 -23.15 -8.10
N GLY A 68 4.95 -23.20 -6.76
CA GLY A 68 5.84 -24.06 -5.98
C GLY A 68 7.32 -23.63 -5.97
N CYS A 69 7.69 -22.47 -6.51
CA CYS A 69 9.09 -22.05 -6.56
C CYS A 69 9.73 -21.94 -5.16
N GLY A 70 11.03 -22.28 -5.07
CA GLY A 70 11.78 -22.20 -3.80
C GLY A 70 12.08 -20.77 -3.37
N THR A 71 12.44 -20.58 -2.08
CA THR A 71 12.67 -19.26 -1.48
C THR A 71 13.74 -18.43 -2.19
N ASN A 72 14.81 -19.06 -2.69
CA ASN A 72 15.84 -18.37 -3.48
C ASN A 72 15.30 -17.80 -4.80
N ALA A 73 14.38 -18.52 -5.46
CA ALA A 73 13.73 -18.04 -6.68
C ALA A 73 12.74 -16.91 -6.36
N VAL A 74 11.99 -17.04 -5.27
CA VAL A 74 11.11 -15.96 -4.77
C VAL A 74 11.92 -14.70 -4.49
N GLN A 75 13.07 -14.80 -3.81
CA GLN A 75 13.92 -13.65 -3.51
C GLN A 75 14.44 -12.96 -4.77
N LYS A 76 14.92 -13.73 -5.76
CA LYS A 76 15.36 -13.18 -7.05
C LYS A 76 14.23 -12.45 -7.77
N LEU A 77 13.04 -13.04 -7.82
CA LEU A 77 11.86 -12.42 -8.45
C LEU A 77 11.36 -11.20 -7.66
N TRP A 78 11.43 -11.25 -6.33
CA TRP A 78 11.03 -10.15 -5.46
C TRP A 78 11.86 -8.89 -5.73
N SER A 79 13.18 -9.05 -5.86
CA SER A 79 14.07 -7.96 -6.25
C SER A 79 13.85 -7.53 -7.69
N LYS A 80 13.68 -8.48 -8.63
CA LYS A 80 13.44 -8.19 -10.06
C LYS A 80 12.20 -7.33 -10.28
N TYR A 81 11.13 -7.59 -9.55
CA TYR A 81 9.88 -6.84 -9.66
C TYR A 81 9.77 -5.65 -8.71
N GLU A 82 10.81 -5.36 -7.92
CA GLU A 82 10.82 -4.29 -6.90
C GLU A 82 9.58 -4.31 -5.97
N ILE A 83 9.12 -5.51 -5.59
CA ILE A 83 7.82 -5.72 -4.91
C ILE A 83 7.68 -4.86 -3.64
N THR A 84 8.76 -4.70 -2.87
CA THR A 84 8.77 -3.89 -1.65
C THR A 84 8.44 -2.42 -1.95
N LYS A 85 9.05 -1.86 -3.00
CA LYS A 85 8.86 -0.47 -3.41
C LYS A 85 7.45 -0.24 -3.94
N ASP A 86 6.93 -1.18 -4.73
CA ASP A 86 5.54 -1.15 -5.20
C ASP A 86 4.56 -1.17 -4.03
N TRP A 87 4.80 -2.04 -3.05
CA TRP A 87 3.99 -2.08 -1.83
C TRP A 87 4.03 -0.75 -1.07
N GLU A 88 5.22 -0.22 -0.80
CA GLU A 88 5.42 1.07 -0.11
C GLU A 88 4.76 2.24 -0.83
N ASN A 89 4.71 2.19 -2.16
CA ASN A 89 4.05 3.20 -2.97
C ASN A 89 2.52 3.19 -2.86
N THR A 90 1.93 2.08 -2.43
CA THR A 90 0.47 1.98 -2.28
C THR A 90 -0.06 2.95 -1.22
N VAL A 91 -1.27 3.47 -1.45
CA VAL A 91 -1.98 4.32 -0.47
C VAL A 91 -2.16 3.58 0.86
N TRP A 92 -2.31 2.26 0.82
CA TRP A 92 -2.47 1.43 2.00
C TRP A 92 -1.19 1.40 2.84
N ALA A 93 -0.04 1.09 2.24
CA ALA A 93 1.24 1.11 2.94
C ALA A 93 1.57 2.51 3.49
N LYS A 94 1.35 3.57 2.70
CA LYS A 94 1.52 4.97 3.16
C LYS A 94 0.63 5.30 4.36
N LYS A 95 -0.61 4.78 4.39
CA LYS A 95 -1.53 4.96 5.53
C LYS A 95 -1.03 4.21 6.77
N LEU A 96 -0.53 2.98 6.61
CA LEU A 96 0.05 2.19 7.70
C LEU A 96 1.30 2.88 8.27
N HIS A 97 2.21 3.32 7.41
CA HIS A 97 3.43 4.03 7.81
C HIS A 97 3.08 5.31 8.59
N ARG A 98 2.16 6.14 8.07
CA ARG A 98 1.70 7.34 8.79
C ARG A 98 1.07 7.04 10.14
N LYS A 99 0.35 5.91 10.29
CA LYS A 99 -0.20 5.47 11.57
C LYS A 99 0.92 5.08 12.54
N SER A 100 1.94 4.36 12.05
CA SER A 100 3.12 3.98 12.84
C SER A 100 3.89 5.20 13.34
N LEU A 101 4.20 6.14 12.45
CA LEU A 101 4.90 7.38 12.82
C LEU A 101 4.14 8.19 13.87
N ARG A 102 2.81 8.30 13.75
CA ARG A 102 2.00 9.01 14.75
C ARG A 102 1.97 8.31 16.10
N ALA A 103 2.03 6.98 16.12
CA ALA A 103 2.08 6.22 17.35
C ALA A 103 3.46 6.34 18.04
N SER A 104 4.54 6.54 17.28
CA SER A 104 5.90 6.70 17.81
C SER A 104 6.30 8.14 18.11
N MET A 105 5.41 9.13 17.96
CA MET A 105 5.73 10.54 18.19
C MET A 105 5.90 10.85 19.68
N SER A 106 6.97 11.58 20.01
CA SER A 106 7.17 12.15 21.34
C SER A 106 6.19 13.31 21.60
N ASP A 107 6.07 13.75 22.85
CA ASP A 107 5.26 14.93 23.21
C ASP A 107 5.71 16.20 22.47
N PHE A 108 7.02 16.40 22.39
CA PHE A 108 7.61 17.52 21.67
C PHE A 108 7.29 17.47 20.17
N ASP A 109 7.30 16.29 19.54
CA ASP A 109 6.91 16.16 18.13
C ASP A 109 5.42 16.46 17.92
N ARG A 110 4.56 16.09 18.87
CA ARG A 110 3.13 16.45 18.83
C ARG A 110 2.94 17.96 18.89
N PHE A 111 3.72 18.66 19.73
CA PHE A 111 3.73 20.12 19.78
C PHE A 111 4.18 20.75 18.45
N LYS A 112 5.29 20.27 17.86
CA LYS A 112 5.74 20.73 16.53
C LYS A 112 4.67 20.55 15.45
N VAL A 113 4.02 19.39 15.42
CA VAL A 113 2.93 19.10 14.47
C VAL A 113 1.75 20.04 14.68
N MET A 114 1.40 20.36 15.93
CA MET A 114 0.35 21.32 16.26
C MET A 114 0.67 22.71 15.71
N VAL A 115 1.88 23.23 16.00
CA VAL A 115 2.33 24.55 15.54
C VAL A 115 2.35 24.61 14.00
N ALA A 116 2.93 23.61 13.34
CA ALA A 116 2.95 23.53 11.87
C ALA A 116 1.53 23.49 11.26
N ARG A 117 0.58 22.81 11.91
CA ARG A 117 -0.83 22.82 11.48
C ARG A 117 -1.47 24.20 11.63
N GLN A 118 -1.20 24.93 12.71
CA GLN A 118 -1.71 26.29 12.90
C GLN A 118 -1.16 27.25 11.83
N GLN A 119 0.15 27.20 11.55
CA GLN A 119 0.78 27.99 10.49
C GLN A 119 0.17 27.70 9.11
N ARG A 120 0.04 26.42 8.75
CA ARG A 120 -0.61 25.99 7.50
C ARG A 120 -2.05 26.53 7.42
N ASN A 121 -2.83 26.41 8.49
CA ASN A 121 -4.22 26.87 8.50
C ASN A 121 -4.33 28.39 8.38
N ARG A 122 -3.41 29.15 8.99
CA ARG A 122 -3.34 30.61 8.85
C ARG A 122 -3.10 31.01 7.39
N ILE A 123 -2.12 30.38 6.73
CA ILE A 123 -1.82 30.59 5.31
C ILE A 123 -3.03 30.23 4.44
N LEU A 124 -3.62 29.04 4.63
CA LEU A 124 -4.80 28.62 3.88
C LEU A 124 -6.00 29.56 4.08
N LYS A 125 -6.21 30.09 5.28
CA LYS A 125 -7.28 31.07 5.55
C LYS A 125 -7.02 32.37 4.79
N GLN A 126 -5.79 32.87 4.78
CA GLN A 126 -5.40 34.05 4.02
C GLN A 126 -5.64 33.86 2.51
N PHE A 127 -5.28 32.71 1.95
CA PHE A 127 -5.55 32.38 0.55
C PHE A 127 -7.03 32.16 0.24
N LYS A 128 -7.82 31.57 1.15
CA LYS A 128 -9.27 31.41 0.97
C LYS A 128 -10.02 32.74 1.06
N MET A 129 -9.50 33.69 1.82
CA MET A 129 -10.05 35.06 1.93
C MET A 129 -9.70 35.91 0.69
N LYS A 130 -8.60 35.60 0.00
CA LYS A 130 -8.33 36.12 -1.34
C LYS A 130 -9.14 35.33 -2.36
N LYS A 131 -10.28 35.89 -2.79
CA LYS A 131 -10.99 35.41 -3.98
C LYS A 131 -9.96 35.28 -5.12
N PRO A 132 -9.93 34.19 -5.91
CA PRO A 132 -9.03 34.12 -7.05
C PRO A 132 -9.42 35.23 -8.03
N GLU A 133 -8.63 36.29 -8.08
CA GLU A 133 -8.76 37.30 -9.12
C GLU A 133 -8.39 36.63 -10.46
N GLY A 134 -9.37 36.55 -11.36
CA GLY A 134 -9.15 36.10 -12.73
C GLY A 134 -9.34 34.60 -12.99
N LYS A 135 -10.60 34.11 -12.97
CA LYS A 135 -10.97 33.10 -13.97
C LYS A 135 -11.24 33.83 -15.28
N VAL A 136 -10.21 33.98 -16.12
CA VAL A 136 -10.41 34.40 -17.51
C VAL A 136 -11.25 33.33 -18.19
N SER A 137 -12.51 33.67 -18.49
CA SER A 137 -13.38 32.82 -19.31
C SER A 137 -12.72 32.59 -20.66
N LYS A 138 -12.47 31.33 -21.03
CA LYS A 138 -11.96 30.99 -22.37
C LYS A 138 -12.93 31.55 -23.42
N PRO A 139 -12.46 32.27 -24.46
CA PRO A 139 -13.34 32.73 -25.51
C PRO A 139 -13.96 31.52 -26.24
N ALA A 140 -15.26 31.58 -26.49
CA ALA A 140 -15.99 30.58 -27.24
C ALA A 140 -15.36 30.44 -28.64
N LYS A 141 -15.04 29.22 -29.05
CA LYS A 141 -14.55 28.94 -30.41
C LYS A 141 -15.63 29.34 -31.41
N ALA A 142 -15.31 30.27 -32.30
CA ALA A 142 -16.18 30.64 -33.42
C ALA A 142 -16.41 29.44 -34.33
N VAL A 143 -17.67 29.08 -34.53
CA VAL A 143 -18.12 28.10 -35.52
C VAL A 143 -17.92 28.73 -36.91
N LYS A 144 -17.08 28.14 -37.76
CA LYS A 144 -16.99 28.52 -39.17
C LYS A 144 -18.13 27.85 -39.94
N LYS A 145 -18.81 28.65 -40.78
CA LYS A 145 -19.83 28.24 -41.76
C LYS A 145 -19.28 27.23 -42.75
#